data_AF-A0A4R7RSH9-F1
#
_entry.id   AF-A0A4R7RSH9-F1
#
_cell.length_a   1.000
_cell.length_b   1.000
_cell.length_c   1.000
_cell.angle_alpha   90.00
_cell.angle_beta   90.00
_cell.angle_gamma   90.00
#
_symmetry.space_group_name_H-M   'P 1'
#
loop_
_entity.id
_entity.type
_entity.pdbx_description
1 polymer ?
#
loop_
_entity_poly.entity_id
_entity_poly.type
_entity_poly.pdbx_seq_one_letter_code
_entity_poly.pdbx_strand_id
1 'polypeptide(L)'
;MAAWVAIPRADASTIFWESGFVDGDFLLYDAAGQPLGGEFSFEIGSFDNGFVPTAENLNDWAANWKVFDRAFDATPNDPDDGDPDGWSAGNGFFTRTVEHTADEGSSSPYADPADTFQQGETVYLWVYNTKDRITTTEWALVTDGDNVVEDADNWVFPDPADPVDVSYTWQLDDADVALHGSLNGTTGGGQAYTLQTSLVPVPEPGSFLLVAMTGLGVLLSRRRPRHSAPAH
;
A
#
# COMPACT_ATOMS: atom_id res chain seq x y z
N MET A 1 52.38 2.30 20.56
CA MET A 1 50.95 1.92 20.60
C MET A 1 50.32 2.45 19.33
N ALA A 2 50.09 1.59 18.34
CA ALA A 2 49.34 1.96 17.15
C ALA A 2 47.86 1.77 17.47
N ALA A 3 47.11 2.87 17.52
CA ALA A 3 45.66 2.82 17.60
C ALA A 3 45.15 2.47 16.20
N TRP A 4 44.59 1.28 16.05
CA TRP A 4 43.84 0.91 14.87
C TRP A 4 42.51 1.66 14.91
N VAL A 5 42.32 2.59 13.99
CA VAL A 5 41.01 3.16 13.71
C VAL A 5 40.27 2.09 12.93
N ALA A 6 39.33 1.39 13.57
CA ALA A 6 38.34 0.61 12.86
C ALA A 6 37.48 1.61 12.08
N ILE A 7 37.58 1.58 10.75
CA ILE A 7 36.62 2.25 9.89
C ILE A 7 35.36 1.37 9.97
N PRO A 8 34.21 1.87 10.47
CA PRO A 8 32.99 1.09 10.38
C PRO A 8 32.74 0.78 8.91
N ARG A 9 32.53 -0.50 8.59
CA ARG A 9 31.97 -0.92 7.31
C ARG A 9 30.55 -0.35 7.30
N ALA A 10 30.17 0.33 6.22
CA ALA A 10 28.75 0.58 6.00
C ALA A 10 28.16 -0.78 5.64
N ASP A 11 27.40 -1.36 6.56
CA ASP A 11 26.62 -2.56 6.31
C ASP A 11 25.24 -2.11 5.80
N ALA A 12 24.79 -2.70 4.69
CA ALA A 12 23.52 -2.39 4.07
C ALA A 12 23.18 -3.51 3.10
N SER A 13 21.98 -4.09 3.20
CA SER A 13 21.53 -5.10 2.26
C SER A 13 20.77 -4.45 1.12
N THR A 14 20.97 -4.97 -0.10
CA THR A 14 20.24 -4.49 -1.27
C THR A 14 18.90 -5.21 -1.40
N ILE A 15 17.83 -4.45 -1.54
CA ILE A 15 16.48 -4.95 -1.79
C ILE A 15 16.11 -4.70 -3.25
N PHE A 16 15.77 -5.77 -3.96
CA PHE A 16 15.13 -5.71 -5.27
C PHE A 16 13.63 -5.95 -5.09
N TRP A 17 12.77 -5.09 -5.65
CA TRP A 17 11.33 -5.29 -5.58
C TRP A 17 10.66 -4.97 -6.92
N GLU A 18 9.77 -5.86 -7.35
CA GLU A 18 9.24 -5.83 -8.73
C GLU A 18 7.92 -6.60 -8.88
N SER A 19 7.18 -6.28 -9.95
CA SER A 19 5.91 -6.96 -10.28
C SER A 19 6.06 -8.27 -11.04
N GLY A 20 7.26 -8.58 -11.54
CA GLY A 20 7.44 -9.48 -12.67
C GLY A 20 6.98 -8.84 -14.00
N PHE A 21 7.34 -9.47 -15.11
CA PHE A 21 6.99 -9.04 -16.47
C PHE A 21 6.74 -10.25 -17.36
N VAL A 22 5.64 -10.23 -18.11
CA VAL A 22 5.33 -11.22 -19.14
C VAL A 22 5.19 -10.49 -20.47
N ASP A 23 6.03 -10.85 -21.44
CA ASP A 23 6.04 -10.26 -22.78
C ASP A 23 4.64 -10.25 -23.41
N GLY A 24 4.06 -9.05 -23.51
CA GLY A 24 2.79 -8.81 -24.21
C GLY A 24 1.51 -8.93 -23.38
N ASP A 25 1.58 -9.23 -22.08
CA ASP A 25 0.42 -9.33 -21.20
C ASP A 25 0.55 -8.37 -19.99
N PHE A 26 -0.50 -7.58 -19.75
CA PHE A 26 -0.63 -6.80 -18.52
C PHE A 26 -1.12 -7.71 -17.39
N LEU A 27 -0.49 -7.64 -16.22
CA LEU A 27 -0.86 -8.43 -15.04
C LEU A 27 -1.37 -7.58 -13.87
N LEU A 28 -1.30 -6.25 -14.01
CA LEU A 28 -1.71 -5.28 -13.00
C LEU A 28 -2.94 -4.53 -13.51
N TYR A 29 -4.04 -4.66 -12.77
CA TYR A 29 -5.34 -4.14 -13.19
C TYR A 29 -5.99 -3.22 -12.15
N ASP A 30 -6.79 -2.28 -12.64
CA ASP A 30 -7.64 -1.41 -11.83
C ASP A 30 -8.92 -2.13 -11.36
N ALA A 31 -9.73 -1.47 -10.54
CA ALA A 31 -11.00 -2.01 -10.05
C ALA A 31 -12.02 -2.30 -11.17
N ALA A 32 -11.87 -1.66 -12.34
CA ALA A 32 -12.70 -1.88 -13.52
C ALA A 32 -12.16 -3.00 -14.45
N GLY A 33 -11.01 -3.59 -14.12
CA GLY A 33 -10.34 -4.61 -14.92
C GLY A 33 -9.64 -4.06 -16.16
N GLN A 34 -9.25 -2.78 -16.16
CA GLN A 34 -8.33 -2.19 -17.14
C GLN A 34 -6.89 -2.23 -16.62
N PRO A 35 -5.87 -2.30 -17.49
CA PRO A 35 -4.48 -2.18 -17.05
C PRO A 35 -4.25 -0.91 -16.24
N LEU A 36 -3.43 -0.99 -15.18
CA LEU A 36 -3.07 0.20 -14.40
C LEU A 36 -2.39 1.23 -15.29
N GLY A 37 -2.80 2.50 -15.16
CA GLY A 37 -2.18 3.63 -15.85
C GLY A 37 -1.09 4.31 -15.01
N GLY A 38 -0.48 5.36 -15.60
CA GLY A 38 0.58 6.15 -14.96
C GLY A 38 0.11 6.99 -13.76
N GLU A 39 -1.20 7.04 -13.49
CA GLU A 39 -1.77 7.65 -12.29
C GLU A 39 -1.55 6.82 -11.02
N PHE A 40 -1.19 5.54 -11.16
CA PHE A 40 -0.91 4.68 -10.03
C PHE A 40 0.53 4.82 -9.54
N SER A 41 0.71 4.61 -8.25
CA SER A 41 1.99 4.54 -7.56
C SER A 41 2.05 3.27 -6.73
N PHE A 42 3.27 2.82 -6.49
CA PHE A 42 3.60 1.62 -5.75
C PHE A 42 4.55 2.03 -4.64
N GLU A 43 4.28 1.61 -3.42
CA GLU A 43 5.18 1.79 -2.30
C GLU A 43 5.37 0.47 -1.58
N ILE A 44 6.61 0.16 -1.25
CA ILE A 44 6.92 -0.84 -0.25
C ILE A 44 7.21 -0.14 1.07
N GLY A 45 6.87 -0.81 2.17
CA GLY A 45 7.02 -0.25 3.49
C GLY A 45 6.37 -1.11 4.55
N SER A 46 6.18 -0.53 5.72
CA SER A 46 5.51 -1.18 6.84
C SER A 46 4.63 -0.20 7.60
N PHE A 47 3.82 -0.74 8.51
CA PHE A 47 3.03 0.08 9.41
C PHE A 47 3.75 0.31 10.74
N ASP A 48 3.41 1.41 11.40
CA ASP A 48 3.89 1.72 12.74
C ASP A 48 3.72 0.55 13.71
N ASN A 49 4.69 0.40 14.62
CA ASN A 49 4.69 -0.70 15.56
C ASN A 49 3.39 -0.76 16.38
N GLY A 50 2.72 -1.91 16.33
CA GLY A 50 1.44 -2.16 17.00
C GLY A 50 0.21 -1.78 16.16
N PHE A 51 0.37 -1.18 14.99
CA PHE A 51 -0.70 -1.03 14.01
C PHE A 51 -0.82 -2.30 13.17
N VAL A 52 -1.99 -2.96 13.22
CA VAL A 52 -2.29 -4.10 12.36
C VAL A 52 -3.25 -3.64 11.26
N PRO A 53 -2.83 -3.58 9.99
CA PRO A 53 -3.72 -3.16 8.91
C PRO A 53 -4.85 -4.18 8.73
N THR A 54 -6.07 -3.67 8.51
CA THR A 54 -7.26 -4.45 8.20
C THR A 54 -8.18 -3.65 7.27
N ALA A 55 -9.10 -4.32 6.58
CA ALA A 55 -10.12 -3.64 5.78
C ALA A 55 -11.07 -2.74 6.62
N GLU A 56 -11.09 -2.90 7.94
CA GLU A 56 -11.94 -2.10 8.84
C GLU A 56 -11.29 -0.76 9.24
N ASN A 57 -9.95 -0.66 9.21
CA ASN A 57 -9.19 0.51 9.64
C ASN A 57 -8.51 1.27 8.49
N LEU A 58 -9.04 1.16 7.27
CA LEU A 58 -8.55 1.87 6.06
C LEU A 58 -8.35 3.39 6.25
N ASN A 59 -9.09 4.02 7.18
CA ASN A 59 -8.94 5.45 7.47
C ASN A 59 -7.59 5.80 8.10
N ASP A 60 -7.01 4.85 8.82
CA ASP A 60 -5.84 5.08 9.65
C ASP A 60 -4.56 4.65 8.92
N TRP A 61 -4.67 3.97 7.77
CA TRP A 61 -3.52 3.41 7.05
C TRP A 61 -2.48 4.46 6.71
N ALA A 62 -2.87 5.53 6.01
CA ALA A 62 -1.94 6.56 5.55
C ALA A 62 -1.23 7.29 6.71
N ALA A 63 -1.84 7.33 7.90
CA ALA A 63 -1.27 7.98 9.07
C ALA A 63 -0.32 7.08 9.87
N ASN A 64 -0.37 5.76 9.65
CA ASN A 64 0.49 4.77 10.31
C ASN A 64 1.45 4.11 9.31
N TRP A 65 1.56 4.62 8.09
CA TRP A 65 2.38 4.02 7.03
C TRP A 65 3.74 4.67 6.95
N LYS A 66 4.79 3.85 7.01
CA LYS A 66 6.19 4.23 6.80
C LYS A 66 6.61 3.81 5.40
N VAL A 67 6.99 4.78 4.58
CA VAL A 67 7.44 4.51 3.21
C VAL A 67 8.89 4.05 3.24
N PHE A 68 9.17 2.85 2.74
CA PHE A 68 10.55 2.39 2.58
C PHE A 68 11.11 2.76 1.21
N ASP A 69 10.34 2.50 0.14
CA ASP A 69 10.67 2.95 -1.21
C ASP A 69 9.40 3.13 -2.03
N ARG A 70 9.51 3.82 -3.17
CA ARG A 70 8.39 4.13 -4.05
C ARG A 70 8.78 3.98 -5.51
N ALA A 71 7.86 3.41 -6.29
CA ALA A 71 7.84 3.43 -7.74
C ALA A 71 6.62 4.21 -8.24
N PHE A 72 6.80 5.05 -9.25
CA PHE A 72 5.72 5.79 -9.91
C PHE A 72 6.19 6.27 -11.29
N ASP A 73 5.24 6.75 -12.09
CA ASP A 73 5.52 7.32 -13.40
C ASP A 73 5.45 8.84 -13.29
N ALA A 74 6.62 9.49 -13.35
CA ALA A 74 6.72 10.94 -13.28
C ALA A 74 6.26 11.63 -14.58
N THR A 75 6.27 10.90 -15.70
CA THR A 75 5.91 11.42 -17.02
C THR A 75 4.92 10.52 -17.74
N PRO A 76 3.67 10.38 -17.24
CA PRO A 76 2.73 9.34 -17.68
C PRO A 76 2.19 9.47 -19.10
N ASN A 77 2.68 10.44 -19.87
CA ASN A 77 2.37 10.63 -21.29
C ASN A 77 3.59 10.40 -22.20
N ASP A 78 4.75 10.03 -21.66
CA ASP A 78 5.99 9.76 -22.40
C ASP A 78 6.46 8.32 -22.16
N PRO A 79 6.02 7.36 -22.99
CA PRO A 79 6.31 5.94 -22.79
C PRO A 79 7.76 5.54 -23.10
N ASP A 80 8.59 6.47 -23.60
CA ASP A 80 9.98 6.20 -24.02
C ASP A 80 11.02 6.87 -23.10
N ASP A 81 10.61 7.38 -21.92
CA ASP A 81 11.51 8.08 -20.98
C ASP A 81 12.42 7.14 -20.17
N GLY A 82 12.17 5.82 -20.27
CA GLY A 82 12.92 4.78 -19.56
C GLY A 82 12.52 4.62 -18.09
N ASP A 83 11.37 5.17 -17.68
CA ASP A 83 10.72 5.04 -16.38
C ASP A 83 11.70 5.17 -15.21
N PRO A 84 12.37 6.34 -15.03
CA PRO A 84 13.45 6.51 -14.04
C PRO A 84 13.00 6.29 -12.60
N ASP A 85 11.69 6.43 -12.34
CA ASP A 85 11.07 6.21 -11.05
C ASP A 85 10.45 4.80 -10.92
N GLY A 86 10.71 3.91 -11.87
CA GLY A 86 10.52 2.47 -11.74
C GLY A 86 9.13 1.93 -12.04
N TRP A 87 8.13 2.75 -12.41
CA TRP A 87 6.84 2.27 -12.92
C TRP A 87 6.75 2.51 -14.43
N SER A 88 6.59 1.44 -15.19
CA SER A 88 6.39 1.48 -16.64
C SER A 88 4.93 1.27 -17.00
N ALA A 89 4.15 2.34 -17.05
CA ALA A 89 2.71 2.25 -17.33
C ALA A 89 2.42 1.65 -18.72
N GLY A 90 3.24 2.00 -19.72
CA GLY A 90 3.10 1.49 -21.09
C GLY A 90 3.38 0.00 -21.23
N ASN A 91 4.23 -0.55 -20.36
CA ASN A 91 4.63 -1.97 -20.39
C ASN A 91 4.00 -2.79 -19.25
N GLY A 92 3.35 -2.15 -18.28
CA GLY A 92 2.57 -2.80 -17.24
C GLY A 92 3.37 -3.44 -16.12
N PHE A 93 4.59 -2.97 -15.84
CA PHE A 93 5.44 -3.52 -14.78
C PHE A 93 6.13 -2.43 -13.95
N PHE A 94 6.44 -2.72 -12.69
CA PHE A 94 7.34 -1.91 -11.88
C PHE A 94 8.59 -2.69 -11.45
N THR A 95 9.70 -1.98 -11.28
CA THR A 95 10.95 -2.52 -10.73
C THR A 95 11.78 -1.42 -10.08
N ARG A 96 12.37 -1.72 -8.92
CA ARG A 96 13.17 -0.78 -8.13
C ARG A 96 14.25 -1.51 -7.33
N THR A 97 15.24 -0.74 -6.91
CA THR A 97 16.31 -1.19 -6.03
C THR A 97 16.57 -0.13 -4.95
N VAL A 98 16.73 -0.57 -3.71
CA VAL A 98 16.95 0.29 -2.55
C VAL A 98 17.80 -0.42 -1.51
N GLU A 99 18.57 0.32 -0.73
CA GLU A 99 19.37 -0.25 0.36
C GLU A 99 18.61 -0.16 1.69
N HIS A 100 18.54 -1.27 2.41
CA HIS A 100 18.24 -1.27 3.84
C HIS A 100 19.54 -1.05 4.61
N THR A 101 19.65 0.11 5.24
CA THR A 101 20.90 0.60 5.84
C THR A 101 21.14 0.02 7.23
N ALA A 102 22.40 0.00 7.69
CA ALA A 102 22.79 -0.45 9.03
C ALA A 102 22.05 0.23 10.20
N ASP A 103 21.46 1.41 9.99
CA ASP A 103 20.70 2.15 10.99
C ASP A 103 19.19 1.84 10.92
N GLU A 104 18.79 0.69 10.33
CA GLU A 104 17.39 0.30 10.10
C GLU A 104 16.63 1.27 9.17
N GLY A 105 17.35 2.06 8.37
CA GLY A 105 16.79 3.10 7.49
C GLY A 105 16.75 2.68 6.02
N SER A 106 16.13 3.50 5.18
CA SER A 106 16.12 3.35 3.72
C SER A 106 17.07 4.33 3.03
N SER A 107 17.71 3.92 1.94
CA SER A 107 18.42 4.84 1.05
C SER A 107 17.51 5.58 0.05
N SER A 108 16.21 5.27 0.03
CA SER A 108 15.26 5.90 -0.88
C SER A 108 15.11 7.39 -0.58
N PRO A 109 15.06 8.27 -1.60
CA PRO A 109 14.71 9.68 -1.39
C PRO A 109 13.24 9.89 -0.97
N TYR A 110 12.42 8.83 -1.01
CA TYR A 110 11.00 8.85 -0.70
C TYR A 110 10.67 8.43 0.74
N ALA A 111 11.64 7.86 1.46
CA ALA A 111 11.49 7.50 2.86
C ALA A 111 11.69 8.73 3.76
N ASP A 112 10.95 8.80 4.88
CA ASP A 112 11.27 9.76 5.94
C ASP A 112 12.55 9.30 6.65
N PRO A 113 13.60 10.14 6.75
CA PRO A 113 14.81 9.79 7.49
C PRO A 113 14.60 9.48 8.98
N ALA A 114 13.43 9.80 9.54
CA ALA A 114 13.05 9.45 10.91
C ALA A 114 12.42 8.05 11.03
N ASP A 115 11.97 7.45 9.93
CA ASP A 115 11.40 6.11 9.93
C ASP A 115 12.50 5.06 10.11
N THR A 116 12.17 4.02 10.86
CA THR A 116 13.03 2.85 11.08
C THR A 116 12.25 1.58 10.74
N PHE A 117 12.93 0.58 10.20
CA PHE A 117 12.38 -0.66 9.67
C PHE A 117 13.10 -1.82 10.35
N GLN A 118 12.44 -2.41 11.35
CA GLN A 118 13.11 -3.37 12.23
C GLN A 118 13.24 -4.73 11.55
N GLN A 119 14.32 -5.45 11.84
CA GLN A 119 14.47 -6.84 11.38
C GLN A 119 13.23 -7.67 11.72
N GLY A 120 12.70 -8.40 10.74
CA GLY A 120 11.52 -9.25 10.88
C GLY A 120 10.18 -8.49 10.84
N GLU A 121 10.19 -7.17 10.69
CA GLU A 121 8.99 -6.38 10.46
C GLU A 121 8.40 -6.72 9.07
N THR A 122 7.09 -6.99 9.03
CA THR A 122 6.40 -7.36 7.78
C THR A 122 6.40 -6.19 6.80
N VAL A 123 6.81 -6.51 5.57
CA VAL A 123 6.76 -5.61 4.43
C VAL A 123 5.42 -5.77 3.72
N TYR A 124 4.84 -4.65 3.31
CA TYR A 124 3.66 -4.62 2.46
C TYR A 124 3.99 -3.88 1.16
N LEU A 125 3.32 -4.24 0.08
CA LEU A 125 3.21 -3.44 -1.13
C LEU A 125 1.85 -2.74 -1.12
N TRP A 126 1.87 -1.40 -1.12
CA TRP A 126 0.69 -0.57 -1.29
C TRP A 126 0.66 0.02 -2.70
N VAL A 127 -0.33 -0.39 -3.48
CA VAL A 127 -0.64 0.18 -4.80
C VAL A 127 -1.81 1.15 -4.66
N TYR A 128 -1.68 2.37 -5.18
CA TYR A 128 -2.72 3.38 -5.06
C TYR A 128 -2.68 4.41 -6.18
N ASN A 129 -3.84 4.96 -6.55
CA ASN A 129 -3.92 6.15 -7.41
C ASN A 129 -3.86 7.46 -6.60
N THR A 130 -4.38 7.45 -5.38
CA THR A 130 -4.24 8.53 -4.39
C THR A 130 -4.42 7.97 -2.99
N LYS A 131 -3.74 8.53 -1.99
CA LYS A 131 -3.96 8.18 -0.58
C LYS A 131 -5.11 8.97 0.06
N ASP A 132 -5.62 9.99 -0.61
CA ASP A 132 -6.83 10.69 -0.17
C ASP A 132 -8.06 9.83 -0.45
N ARG A 133 -8.98 9.70 0.52
CA ARG A 133 -10.24 8.95 0.33
C ARG A 133 -11.30 9.81 -0.35
N ILE A 134 -11.30 9.76 -1.68
CA ILE A 134 -12.31 10.33 -2.58
C ILE A 134 -13.05 9.21 -3.32
N THR A 135 -14.08 9.57 -4.09
CA THR A 135 -14.98 8.58 -4.71
C THR A 135 -14.33 7.73 -5.81
N THR A 136 -13.15 8.12 -6.26
CA THR A 136 -12.37 7.42 -7.28
C THR A 136 -11.10 6.79 -6.71
N THR A 137 -10.95 6.75 -5.38
CA THR A 137 -9.77 6.18 -4.73
C THR A 137 -9.77 4.67 -4.90
N GLU A 138 -8.65 4.14 -5.36
CA GLU A 138 -8.43 2.73 -5.56
C GLU A 138 -7.11 2.32 -4.93
N TRP A 139 -7.16 1.29 -4.09
CA TRP A 139 -5.98 0.72 -3.43
C TRP A 139 -5.89 -0.79 -3.70
N ALA A 140 -4.68 -1.31 -3.57
CA ALA A 140 -4.41 -2.68 -3.15
C ALA A 140 -3.32 -2.65 -2.07
N LEU A 141 -3.46 -3.51 -1.05
CA LEU A 141 -2.42 -3.71 -0.04
C LEU A 141 -2.18 -5.20 0.10
N VAL A 142 -0.97 -5.62 -0.20
CA VAL A 142 -0.60 -7.03 -0.30
C VAL A 142 0.71 -7.31 0.43
N THR A 143 0.91 -8.56 0.84
CA THR A 143 2.11 -9.05 1.50
C THR A 143 2.28 -10.55 1.22
N ASP A 144 3.45 -11.08 1.53
CA ASP A 144 3.68 -12.53 1.65
C ASP A 144 3.39 -12.97 3.10
N GLY A 145 2.32 -13.75 3.24
CA GLY A 145 1.81 -14.25 4.52
C GLY A 145 2.49 -15.51 5.00
N ASP A 146 3.08 -16.31 4.11
CA ASP A 146 3.75 -17.56 4.43
C ASP A 146 5.26 -17.33 4.52
N ASN A 147 5.68 -16.62 5.58
CA ASN A 147 7.09 -16.35 5.90
C ASN A 147 7.84 -17.61 6.38
N VAL A 148 7.89 -18.68 5.59
CA VAL A 148 8.40 -20.00 5.97
C VAL A 148 9.72 -20.37 5.29
N VAL A 149 10.72 -20.63 6.15
CA VAL A 149 11.93 -21.47 5.99
C VAL A 149 13.07 -20.96 5.10
N GLU A 150 12.86 -20.08 4.12
CA GLU A 150 13.96 -19.43 3.38
C GLU A 150 13.92 -17.91 3.56
N ASP A 151 14.75 -17.40 4.48
CA ASP A 151 14.79 -15.98 4.89
C ASP A 151 15.02 -14.98 3.74
N ALA A 152 15.43 -15.44 2.55
CA ALA A 152 15.81 -14.60 1.42
C ALA A 152 14.62 -14.05 0.60
N ASP A 153 13.47 -14.73 0.63
CA ASP A 153 12.28 -14.38 -0.16
C ASP A 153 11.09 -13.95 0.71
N ASN A 154 11.19 -14.09 2.03
CA ASN A 154 10.17 -13.60 2.96
C ASN A 154 10.06 -12.07 2.86
N TRP A 155 8.83 -11.56 2.81
CA TRP A 155 8.53 -10.13 2.85
C TRP A 155 8.65 -9.58 4.27
N VAL A 156 9.87 -9.63 4.81
CA VAL A 156 10.25 -9.03 6.07
C VAL A 156 11.54 -8.24 5.90
N PHE A 157 11.69 -7.17 6.68
CA PHE A 157 12.95 -6.44 6.68
C PHE A 157 14.10 -7.33 7.18
N PRO A 158 15.24 -7.36 6.46
CA PRO A 158 16.36 -8.23 6.81
C PRO A 158 17.15 -7.68 8.01
N ASP A 159 18.17 -8.43 8.44
CA ASP A 159 19.07 -7.94 9.49
C ASP A 159 19.84 -6.71 8.97
N PRO A 160 19.74 -5.53 9.60
CA PRO A 160 20.53 -4.37 9.18
C PRO A 160 22.04 -4.60 9.34
N ALA A 161 22.47 -5.60 10.13
CA ALA A 161 23.86 -6.01 10.24
C ALA A 161 24.33 -6.95 9.11
N ASP A 162 23.47 -7.27 8.15
CA ASP A 162 23.84 -8.11 7.02
C ASP A 162 24.94 -7.44 6.16
N PRO A 163 25.92 -8.24 5.67
CA PRO A 163 26.96 -7.73 4.80
C PRO A 163 26.43 -7.09 3.50
N VAL A 164 27.16 -6.11 2.96
CA VAL A 164 26.85 -5.42 1.68
C VAL A 164 26.76 -6.28 0.42
N ASP A 165 27.09 -7.57 0.51
CA ASP A 165 26.96 -8.54 -0.56
C ASP A 165 25.72 -9.43 -0.43
N VAL A 166 24.88 -9.19 0.58
CA VAL A 166 23.58 -9.84 0.74
C VAL A 166 22.51 -9.02 0.04
N SER A 167 21.66 -9.73 -0.71
CA SER A 167 20.52 -9.14 -1.41
C SER A 167 19.27 -9.96 -1.17
N TYR A 168 18.13 -9.26 -1.14
CA TYR A 168 16.80 -9.83 -0.98
C TYR A 168 15.95 -9.44 -2.19
N THR A 169 15.01 -10.30 -2.56
CA THR A 169 14.09 -10.04 -3.68
C THR A 169 12.66 -10.17 -3.19
N TRP A 170 11.86 -9.11 -3.37
CA TRP A 170 10.43 -9.11 -3.06
C TRP A 170 9.65 -9.02 -4.36
N GLN A 171 9.27 -10.17 -4.90
CA GLN A 171 8.50 -10.25 -6.15
C GLN A 171 7.02 -10.34 -5.86
N LEU A 172 6.22 -9.52 -6.56
CA LEU A 172 4.76 -9.53 -6.40
C LEU A 172 4.11 -10.89 -6.69
N ASP A 173 4.73 -11.71 -7.53
CA ASP A 173 4.27 -13.07 -7.84
C ASP A 173 4.33 -14.01 -6.60
N ASP A 174 5.16 -13.68 -5.61
CA ASP A 174 5.26 -14.41 -4.34
C ASP A 174 4.21 -13.95 -3.30
N ALA A 175 3.56 -12.81 -3.52
CA ALA A 175 2.52 -12.33 -2.61
C ALA A 175 1.29 -13.25 -2.64
N ASP A 176 0.79 -13.63 -1.47
CA ASP A 176 -0.34 -14.55 -1.30
C ASP A 176 -1.44 -13.99 -0.36
N VAL A 177 -1.17 -12.89 0.33
CA VAL A 177 -2.13 -12.20 1.20
C VAL A 177 -2.50 -10.84 0.62
N ALA A 178 -3.79 -10.66 0.33
CA ALA A 178 -4.38 -9.36 -0.01
C ALA A 178 -5.28 -8.87 1.12
N LEU A 179 -4.90 -7.76 1.77
CA LEU A 179 -5.70 -7.11 2.80
C LEU A 179 -6.79 -6.22 2.20
N HIS A 180 -6.51 -5.64 1.03
CA HIS A 180 -7.44 -4.89 0.20
C HIS A 180 -7.04 -5.04 -1.27
N GLY A 181 -8.01 -5.03 -2.18
CA GLY A 181 -7.79 -5.49 -3.56
C GLY A 181 -7.80 -7.01 -3.67
N SER A 182 -7.11 -7.55 -4.66
CA SER A 182 -7.02 -9.00 -4.90
C SER A 182 -5.74 -9.40 -5.63
N LEU A 183 -5.31 -10.65 -5.43
CA LEU A 183 -4.13 -11.25 -6.04
C LEU A 183 -4.51 -12.48 -6.89
N ASN A 184 -3.68 -12.82 -7.87
CA ASN A 184 -3.65 -14.11 -8.58
C ASN A 184 -5.03 -14.59 -9.08
N GLY A 185 -5.77 -13.69 -9.71
CA GLY A 185 -7.18 -13.90 -10.03
C GLY A 185 -7.49 -13.83 -11.52
N THR A 186 -8.78 -13.66 -11.82
CA THR A 186 -9.27 -13.43 -13.18
C THR A 186 -10.22 -12.24 -13.14
N THR A 187 -10.00 -11.25 -14.00
CA THR A 187 -10.85 -10.06 -14.10
C THR A 187 -12.28 -10.45 -14.51
N GLY A 188 -13.25 -9.54 -14.33
CA GLY A 188 -14.62 -9.75 -14.80
C GLY A 188 -14.72 -10.00 -16.32
N GLY A 189 -13.69 -9.66 -17.09
CA GLY A 189 -13.56 -9.94 -18.53
C GLY A 189 -12.87 -11.26 -18.88
N GLY A 190 -12.40 -12.05 -17.90
CA GLY A 190 -11.76 -13.34 -18.13
C GLY A 190 -10.24 -13.31 -18.29
N GLN A 191 -9.57 -12.19 -18.05
CA GLN A 191 -8.09 -12.08 -18.12
C GLN A 191 -7.46 -12.43 -16.78
N ALA A 192 -6.39 -13.23 -16.78
CA ALA A 192 -5.65 -13.51 -15.56
C ALA A 192 -4.87 -12.26 -15.11
N TYR A 193 -4.65 -12.12 -13.79
CA TYR A 193 -3.89 -11.02 -13.23
C TYR A 193 -3.07 -11.46 -12.02
N THR A 194 -1.95 -10.78 -11.76
CA THR A 194 -1.20 -10.90 -10.50
C THR A 194 -1.81 -9.99 -9.44
N LEU A 195 -2.15 -8.75 -9.76
CA LEU A 195 -2.79 -7.82 -8.82
C LEU A 195 -3.96 -7.05 -9.46
N GLN A 196 -5.03 -6.89 -8.69
CA GLN A 196 -6.14 -6.00 -9.04
C GLN A 196 -6.48 -5.07 -7.87
N THR A 197 -6.55 -3.77 -8.11
CA THR A 197 -6.98 -2.78 -7.10
C THR A 197 -8.49 -2.86 -6.86
N SER A 198 -8.94 -2.24 -5.77
CA SER A 198 -10.37 -2.10 -5.49
C SER A 198 -10.69 -0.72 -4.93
N LEU A 199 -11.91 -0.27 -5.23
CA LEU A 199 -12.42 1.01 -4.74
C LEU A 199 -12.41 1.06 -3.21
N VAL A 200 -11.88 2.16 -2.70
CA VAL A 200 -11.86 2.46 -1.28
C VAL A 200 -13.17 3.17 -0.94
N PRO A 201 -14.00 2.63 -0.03
CA PRO A 201 -15.25 3.29 0.36
C PRO A 201 -14.95 4.71 0.86
N VAL A 202 -15.80 5.70 0.60
CA VAL A 202 -15.64 7.01 1.24
C VAL A 202 -16.49 7.02 2.51
N PRO A 203 -15.96 7.40 3.69
CA PRO A 203 -16.78 7.55 4.89
C PRO A 203 -17.91 8.56 4.62
N GLU A 204 -19.18 8.11 4.60
CA GLU A 204 -20.31 8.99 4.36
C GLU A 204 -20.45 10.02 5.50
N PRO A 205 -20.40 11.35 5.24
CA PRO A 205 -20.58 12.35 6.30
C PRO A 205 -22.02 12.44 6.86
N GLY A 206 -23.00 11.70 6.32
CA GLY A 206 -24.42 12.06 6.42
C GLY A 206 -25.36 11.04 7.09
N SER A 207 -24.98 9.78 7.25
CA SER A 207 -25.93 8.73 7.63
C SER A 207 -26.38 8.86 9.10
N PHE A 208 -25.51 9.36 9.98
CA PHE A 208 -25.87 9.72 11.37
C PHE A 208 -26.81 10.93 11.46
N LEU A 209 -26.65 11.94 10.59
CA LEU A 209 -27.52 13.11 10.54
C LEU A 209 -28.93 12.74 10.05
N LEU A 210 -29.04 11.83 9.08
CA LEU A 210 -30.34 11.37 8.57
C LEU A 210 -31.11 10.53 9.60
N VAL A 211 -30.43 9.66 10.35
CA VAL A 211 -31.05 8.89 11.46
C VAL A 211 -31.43 9.82 12.63
N ALA A 212 -30.58 10.80 12.96
CA ALA A 212 -30.89 11.79 13.99
C ALA A 212 -32.08 12.69 13.60
N MET A 213 -32.19 13.11 12.34
CA MET A 213 -33.30 13.93 11.86
C MET A 213 -34.63 13.15 11.76
N THR A 214 -34.60 11.89 11.34
CA THR A 214 -35.82 11.04 11.38
C THR A 214 -36.25 10.74 12.82
N GLY A 215 -35.31 10.48 13.72
CA GLY A 215 -35.58 10.30 15.16
C GLY A 215 -36.22 11.54 15.80
N LEU A 216 -35.69 12.74 15.53
CA LEU A 216 -36.27 14.00 16.03
C LEU A 216 -37.66 14.26 15.43
N GLY A 217 -37.87 13.99 14.14
CA GLY A 217 -39.16 14.15 13.47
C GLY A 217 -40.27 13.27 14.05
N VAL A 218 -39.94 12.03 14.42
CA VAL A 218 -40.88 11.09 15.08
C VAL A 218 -41.18 11.53 16.52
N LEU A 219 -40.20 12.09 17.24
CA LEU A 219 -40.41 12.59 18.61
C LEU A 219 -41.21 13.90 18.65
N LEU A 220 -41.05 14.78 17.66
CA LEU A 220 -41.80 16.03 17.56
C LEU A 220 -43.23 15.83 17.05
N SER A 221 -43.45 14.88 16.13
CA SER A 221 -44.81 14.55 15.65
C SER A 221 -45.68 13.88 16.72
N ARG A 222 -45.08 13.22 17.73
CA ARG A 222 -45.79 12.64 18.87
C ARG A 222 -46.25 13.65 19.93
N ARG A 223 -45.87 14.93 19.84
CA ARG A 223 -46.18 15.98 20.83
C ARG A 223 -47.32 16.93 20.45
N ARG A 224 -48.20 16.60 19.49
CA ARG A 224 -49.39 17.43 19.23
C ARG A 224 -50.37 17.40 20.42
N PRO A 225 -50.64 18.54 21.10
CA PRO A 225 -51.64 18.60 22.17
C PRO A 225 -53.04 18.40 21.59
N ARG A 226 -53.83 17.49 22.18
CA ARG A 226 -55.27 17.41 21.93
C ARG A 226 -55.92 18.71 22.42
N HIS A 227 -56.46 19.51 21.49
CA HIS A 227 -57.33 20.63 21.83
C HIS A 227 -58.58 20.08 22.54
N SER A 228 -58.68 20.31 23.84
CA SER A 228 -59.90 20.10 24.61
C SER A 228 -60.93 21.16 24.21
N ALA A 229 -62.09 20.72 23.75
CA ALA A 229 -63.23 21.57 23.39
C ALA A 229 -63.81 22.29 24.63
N PRO A 230 -64.40 23.49 24.48
CA PRO A 230 -65.03 24.20 25.59
C PRO A 230 -66.40 23.60 25.93
N ALA A 231 -66.69 23.42 27.22
CA ALA A 231 -68.02 23.14 27.73
C ALA A 231 -68.77 24.45 28.04
N HIS A 232 -70.07 24.41 27.78
CA HIS A 232 -71.07 25.49 27.86
C HIS A 232 -71.14 26.27 29.18
#